data_AF-A0A928C9S5-F1
#
_entry.id   AF-A0A928C9S5-F1
#
_cell.length_a   1.000
_cell.length_b   1.000
_cell.length_c   1.000
_cell.angle_alpha   90.00
_cell.angle_beta   90.00
_cell.angle_gamma   90.00
#
_symmetry.space_group_name_H-M   'P 1'
#
loop_
_entity.id
_entity.type
_entity.pdbx_description
1 polymer ?
#
loop_
_entity_poly.entity_id
_entity_poly.type
_entity_poly.pdbx_seq_one_letter_code
_entity_poly.pdbx_strand_id
1 'polypeptide(L)'
;MFNTSFCYNTGDINVGCSFVDNVKVGGIAGLSSKAVKNCYNTGNVETIIYNDGTSIAGSIVGFAGGISALLSCYNIGNVNGNSSSGLIAQVENENTFVADNCFMADHNESNGYGESLSTDFMKSDEFVAMLNKYDNYYKKDVEPFVNDGYPIIDTEKIPAFDIDGTIGVEESVTETNIEIYPNPASDFVRVSTVNGQQSTVRVYNILGMLVGTRLATSATNEIEINVSEYNPGIYFINISNEESNVTKKIVVE
;
A
#
# COMPACT_ATOMS: atom_id res chain seq x y z
N MET A 1 -2.83 -9.62 8.24
CA MET A 1 -3.86 -8.58 8.48
C MET A 1 -3.78 -7.64 7.29
N PHE A 2 -4.69 -7.74 6.33
CA PHE A 2 -4.42 -7.36 4.94
C PHE A 2 -5.01 -5.98 4.58
N ASN A 3 -4.25 -5.19 3.85
CA ASN A 3 -4.74 -3.97 3.17
C ASN A 3 -5.61 -4.38 1.96
N THR A 4 -6.53 -3.52 1.53
CA THR A 4 -7.29 -3.77 0.30
C THR A 4 -6.47 -3.24 -0.87
N SER A 5 -5.85 -4.13 -1.63
CA SER A 5 -5.01 -3.74 -2.77
C SER A 5 -5.34 -4.54 -4.01
N PHE A 6 -5.09 -3.95 -5.18
CA PHE A 6 -5.16 -4.64 -6.48
C PHE A 6 -6.56 -5.20 -6.78
N CYS A 7 -7.60 -4.49 -6.35
CA CYS A 7 -8.98 -4.89 -6.52
C CYS A 7 -9.67 -4.03 -7.57
N TYR A 8 -10.58 -4.61 -8.32
CA TYR A 8 -11.42 -3.84 -9.22
C TYR A 8 -12.85 -4.35 -9.24
N ASN A 9 -13.79 -3.45 -9.51
CA ASN A 9 -15.18 -3.78 -9.74
C ASN A 9 -15.63 -3.22 -11.08
N THR A 10 -16.22 -4.08 -11.91
CA THR A 10 -16.82 -3.68 -13.19
C THR A 10 -18.33 -3.85 -13.24
N GLY A 11 -18.92 -4.43 -12.19
CA GLY A 11 -20.36 -4.66 -12.11
C GLY A 11 -21.07 -3.47 -11.49
N ASP A 12 -22.28 -3.18 -11.97
CA ASP A 12 -23.13 -2.18 -11.33
C ASP A 12 -23.56 -2.64 -9.93
N ILE A 13 -23.45 -1.74 -8.96
CA ILE A 13 -23.87 -1.93 -7.58
C ILE A 13 -25.09 -1.05 -7.32
N ASN A 14 -26.24 -1.69 -7.17
CA ASN A 14 -27.51 -1.04 -6.91
C ASN A 14 -28.03 -1.47 -5.53
N VAL A 15 -28.08 -0.55 -4.58
CA VAL A 15 -28.52 -0.85 -3.21
C VAL A 15 -29.81 -0.10 -2.91
N GLY A 16 -30.89 -0.87 -2.75
CA GLY A 16 -32.17 -0.38 -2.25
C GLY A 16 -32.28 -0.51 -0.73
N CYS A 17 -32.68 0.54 -0.03
CA CYS A 17 -32.97 0.50 1.40
C CYS A 17 -34.33 1.13 1.72
N SER A 18 -35.12 0.46 2.56
CA SER A 18 -36.46 0.91 2.97
C SER A 18 -36.55 1.41 4.42
N PHE A 19 -35.43 1.41 5.15
CA PHE A 19 -35.36 1.81 6.56
C PHE A 19 -34.44 3.03 6.76
N VAL A 20 -34.56 3.71 7.90
CA VAL A 20 -33.86 4.96 8.27
C VAL A 20 -32.35 4.81 8.57
N ASP A 21 -31.74 3.67 8.23
CA ASP A 21 -30.34 3.41 8.57
C ASP A 21 -29.37 4.06 7.58
N ASN A 22 -28.21 4.48 8.11
CA ASN A 22 -27.09 5.02 7.33
C ASN A 22 -26.48 3.93 6.43
N VAL A 23 -26.95 3.85 5.18
CA VAL A 23 -26.42 2.91 4.20
C VAL A 23 -25.05 3.39 3.72
N LYS A 24 -24.05 2.52 3.82
CA LYS A 24 -22.67 2.77 3.37
C LYS A 24 -22.35 1.84 2.21
N VAL A 25 -22.31 2.37 1.00
CA VAL A 25 -22.03 1.60 -0.21
C VAL A 25 -20.68 2.02 -0.78
N GLY A 26 -19.87 1.04 -1.16
CA GLY A 26 -18.58 1.23 -1.79
C GLY A 26 -18.46 0.31 -3.00
N GLY A 27 -17.92 0.80 -4.11
CA GLY A 27 -17.67 -0.05 -5.28
C GLY A 27 -16.61 -1.12 -5.02
N ILE A 28 -15.66 -0.85 -4.12
CA ILE A 28 -14.68 -1.83 -3.63
C ILE A 28 -14.97 -2.24 -2.18
N ALA A 29 -15.21 -1.27 -1.29
CA ALA A 29 -15.46 -1.53 0.12
C ALA A 29 -16.51 -0.58 0.71
N GLY A 30 -17.60 -1.10 1.27
CA GLY A 30 -18.59 -0.27 1.97
C GLY A 30 -18.04 0.44 3.21
N LEU A 31 -17.21 -0.26 3.98
CA LEU A 31 -16.48 0.27 5.14
C LEU A 31 -15.03 -0.18 5.05
N SER A 32 -14.08 0.75 5.15
CA SER A 32 -12.66 0.42 5.27
C SER A 32 -12.04 1.08 6.49
N SER A 33 -11.23 0.34 7.24
CA SER A 33 -10.43 0.84 8.38
C SER A 33 -8.93 0.72 8.17
N LYS A 34 -8.53 0.46 6.92
CA LYS A 34 -7.15 0.24 6.47
C LYS A 34 -6.94 0.87 5.10
N ALA A 35 -5.67 0.95 4.68
CA ALA A 35 -5.33 1.50 3.38
C ALA A 35 -5.98 0.71 2.24
N VAL A 36 -6.53 1.44 1.27
CA VAL A 36 -7.03 0.95 -0.01
C VAL A 36 -6.11 1.51 -1.10
N LYS A 37 -5.45 0.63 -1.85
CA LYS A 37 -4.41 1.05 -2.80
C LYS A 37 -4.53 0.35 -4.14
N ASN A 38 -4.24 1.04 -5.23
CA ASN A 38 -4.17 0.41 -6.56
C ASN A 38 -5.48 -0.33 -6.90
N CYS A 39 -6.61 0.33 -6.66
CA CYS A 39 -7.94 -0.22 -6.92
C CYS A 39 -8.73 0.68 -7.87
N TYR A 40 -9.62 0.10 -8.68
CA TYR A 40 -10.46 0.90 -9.57
C TYR A 40 -11.88 0.38 -9.69
N ASN A 41 -12.81 1.29 -9.98
CA ASN A 41 -14.21 0.96 -10.18
C ASN A 41 -14.70 1.49 -11.52
N THR A 42 -15.36 0.63 -12.30
CA THR A 42 -15.97 0.99 -13.58
C THR A 42 -17.47 0.81 -13.61
N GLY A 43 -18.02 -0.01 -12.72
CA GLY A 43 -19.47 -0.15 -12.56
C GLY A 43 -20.10 1.07 -11.88
N ASN A 44 -21.38 1.32 -12.16
CA ASN A 44 -22.12 2.36 -11.47
C ASN A 44 -22.35 1.98 -10.01
N VAL A 45 -22.31 2.94 -9.10
CA VAL A 45 -22.62 2.74 -7.67
C VAL A 45 -23.79 3.65 -7.30
N GLU A 46 -24.97 3.05 -7.13
CA GLU A 46 -26.21 3.78 -6.92
C GLU A 46 -26.93 3.30 -5.67
N THR A 47 -27.41 4.26 -4.87
CA THR A 47 -28.29 3.99 -3.73
C THR A 47 -29.69 4.51 -3.99
N ILE A 48 -30.69 3.68 -3.68
CA ILE A 48 -32.11 4.03 -3.78
C ILE A 48 -32.69 3.95 -2.36
N ILE A 49 -33.08 5.10 -1.81
CA ILE A 49 -33.74 5.16 -0.50
C ILE A 49 -35.23 5.35 -0.69
N TYR A 50 -36.01 4.49 -0.06
CA TYR A 50 -37.44 4.69 0.13
C TYR A 50 -37.61 5.27 1.54
N ASN A 51 -38.09 6.53 1.66
CA ASN A 51 -38.25 7.37 2.88
C ASN A 51 -37.11 8.39 3.15
N ASP A 52 -37.23 9.19 4.24
CA ASP A 52 -36.30 10.26 4.68
C ASP A 52 -34.94 9.74 5.24
N GLY A 53 -34.46 8.58 4.77
CA GLY A 53 -33.18 8.01 5.18
C GLY A 53 -31.98 8.70 4.53
N THR A 54 -30.78 8.43 5.03
CA THR A 54 -29.51 8.91 4.48
C THR A 54 -28.71 7.76 3.87
N SER A 55 -28.08 7.99 2.72
CA SER A 55 -27.19 7.01 2.10
C SER A 55 -25.98 7.70 1.53
N ILE A 56 -24.85 7.01 1.64
CA ILE A 56 -23.58 7.46 1.10
C ILE A 56 -23.09 6.40 0.10
N ALA A 57 -22.60 6.86 -1.04
CA ALA A 57 -22.11 6.01 -2.11
C ALA A 57 -20.69 6.43 -2.50
N GLY A 58 -19.71 5.57 -2.27
CA GLY A 58 -18.35 5.77 -2.72
C GLY A 58 -18.05 4.85 -3.89
N SER A 59 -17.43 5.34 -4.97
CA SER A 59 -17.00 4.43 -6.03
C SER A 59 -15.92 3.47 -5.58
N ILE A 60 -15.07 3.84 -4.62
CA ILE A 60 -14.08 2.94 -4.06
C ILE A 60 -14.46 2.58 -2.63
N VAL A 61 -14.57 3.57 -1.75
CA VAL A 61 -14.89 3.36 -0.33
C VAL A 61 -16.16 4.11 0.06
N GLY A 62 -17.16 3.43 0.61
CA GLY A 62 -18.34 4.12 1.15
C GLY A 62 -17.97 4.98 2.36
N PHE A 63 -17.43 4.35 3.40
CA PHE A 63 -17.01 5.01 4.62
C PHE A 63 -15.58 4.60 5.00
N ALA A 64 -14.68 5.56 5.16
CA ALA A 64 -13.35 5.33 5.70
C ALA A 64 -13.32 5.63 7.21
N GLY A 65 -13.15 4.58 8.04
CA GLY A 65 -12.98 4.69 9.49
C GLY A 65 -11.51 4.60 9.92
N GLY A 66 -11.15 5.22 11.05
CA GLY A 66 -9.78 5.16 11.61
C GLY A 66 -8.67 5.74 10.72
N ILE A 67 -7.43 5.24 10.91
CA ILE A 67 -6.27 5.62 10.07
C ILE A 67 -6.35 4.84 8.76
N SER A 68 -6.70 5.51 7.69
CA SER A 68 -6.87 4.92 6.35
C SER A 68 -6.20 5.81 5.30
N ALA A 69 -5.78 5.21 4.21
CA ALA A 69 -5.24 5.92 3.05
C ALA A 69 -5.87 5.37 1.79
N LEU A 70 -6.26 6.24 0.87
CA LEU A 70 -6.67 5.87 -0.49
C LEU A 70 -5.60 6.36 -1.44
N LEU A 71 -4.92 5.43 -2.11
CA LEU A 71 -3.77 5.75 -2.94
C LEU A 71 -3.88 5.10 -4.32
N SER A 72 -3.58 5.86 -5.37
CA SER A 72 -3.52 5.33 -6.75
C SER A 72 -4.81 4.60 -7.15
N CYS A 73 -5.97 5.19 -6.85
CA CYS A 73 -7.27 4.61 -7.15
C CYS A 73 -8.04 5.47 -8.15
N TYR A 74 -8.82 4.86 -9.02
CA TYR A 74 -9.64 5.65 -9.94
C TYR A 74 -11.04 5.09 -10.14
N ASN A 75 -11.95 5.96 -10.56
CA ASN A 75 -13.32 5.57 -10.88
C ASN A 75 -13.74 6.14 -12.23
N ILE A 76 -14.46 5.33 -13.00
CA ILE A 76 -15.13 5.78 -14.24
C ILE A 76 -16.64 5.54 -14.23
N GLY A 77 -17.16 4.76 -13.29
CA GLY A 77 -18.60 4.53 -13.15
C GLY A 77 -19.31 5.75 -12.54
N ASN A 78 -20.61 5.88 -12.79
CA ASN A 78 -21.40 6.92 -12.14
C ASN A 78 -21.59 6.61 -10.65
N VAL A 79 -21.58 7.63 -9.79
CA VAL A 79 -21.70 7.44 -8.33
C VAL A 79 -22.81 8.34 -7.79
N ASN A 80 -23.92 7.71 -7.38
CA ASN A 80 -25.11 8.41 -6.91
C ASN A 80 -25.43 7.96 -5.48
N GLY A 81 -25.08 8.82 -4.52
CA GLY A 81 -25.50 8.73 -3.13
C GLY A 81 -26.53 9.81 -2.82
N ASN A 82 -27.48 9.54 -1.92
CA ASN A 82 -28.48 10.55 -1.54
C ASN A 82 -27.84 11.72 -0.76
N SER A 83 -26.87 11.42 0.12
CA SER A 83 -26.31 12.40 1.05
C SER A 83 -24.86 12.77 0.75
N SER A 84 -24.09 11.86 0.15
CA SER A 84 -22.71 12.10 -0.29
C SER A 84 -22.32 11.09 -1.36
N SER A 85 -21.58 11.56 -2.37
CA SER A 85 -20.96 10.73 -3.40
C SER A 85 -19.55 11.19 -3.74
N GLY A 86 -18.74 10.28 -4.27
CA GLY A 86 -17.35 10.52 -4.67
C GLY A 86 -16.53 9.23 -4.74
N LEU A 87 -15.20 9.34 -4.81
CA LEU A 87 -14.29 8.18 -4.62
C LEU A 87 -14.45 7.56 -3.23
N ILE A 88 -14.52 8.44 -2.24
CA ILE A 88 -14.85 8.10 -0.86
C ILE A 88 -16.06 8.90 -0.49
N ALA A 89 -17.13 8.28 -0.01
CA ALA A 89 -18.33 9.06 0.30
C ALA A 89 -18.21 9.80 1.64
N GLN A 90 -17.57 9.20 2.65
CA GLN A 90 -17.36 9.83 3.94
C GLN A 90 -16.13 9.30 4.67
N VAL A 91 -15.52 10.16 5.48
CA VAL A 91 -14.38 9.83 6.34
C VAL A 91 -14.74 10.14 7.79
N GLU A 92 -14.36 9.27 8.72
CA GLU A 92 -14.63 9.45 10.16
C GLU A 92 -13.84 10.63 10.77
N ASN A 93 -12.58 10.78 10.39
CA ASN A 93 -11.72 11.89 10.82
C ASN A 93 -10.77 12.28 9.68
N GLU A 94 -10.96 13.49 9.13
CA GLU A 94 -10.18 14.02 8.00
C GLU A 94 -8.69 14.17 8.34
N ASN A 95 -8.33 14.34 9.63
CA ASN A 95 -6.93 14.48 10.05
C ASN A 95 -6.17 13.14 10.07
N THR A 96 -6.88 12.01 10.05
CA THR A 96 -6.27 10.67 10.08
C THR A 96 -6.38 9.94 8.75
N PHE A 97 -6.78 10.66 7.71
CA PHE A 97 -7.06 10.11 6.40
C PHE A 97 -6.25 10.83 5.32
N VAL A 98 -5.74 10.05 4.35
CA VAL A 98 -5.00 10.58 3.20
C VAL A 98 -5.61 10.01 1.92
N ALA A 99 -6.17 10.86 1.07
CA ALA A 99 -6.42 10.53 -0.33
C ALA A 99 -5.35 11.21 -1.18
N ASP A 100 -4.64 10.43 -1.99
CA ASP A 100 -3.64 10.96 -2.89
C ASP A 100 -3.55 10.12 -4.15
N ASN A 101 -3.23 10.76 -5.27
CA ASN A 101 -3.18 10.12 -6.58
C ASN A 101 -4.49 9.38 -6.92
N CYS A 102 -5.65 9.99 -6.64
CA CYS A 102 -6.96 9.39 -6.85
C CYS A 102 -7.81 10.21 -7.81
N PHE A 103 -8.52 9.53 -8.73
CA PHE A 103 -9.10 10.19 -9.91
C PHE A 103 -10.52 9.72 -10.25
N MET A 104 -11.31 10.61 -10.87
CA MET A 104 -12.65 10.29 -11.37
C MET A 104 -12.83 10.78 -12.81
N ALA A 105 -13.53 10.00 -13.63
CA ALA A 105 -13.88 10.42 -14.98
C ALA A 105 -15.08 11.38 -14.99
N ASP A 106 -14.90 12.55 -15.59
CA ASP A 106 -15.96 13.52 -15.94
C ASP A 106 -16.95 13.80 -14.78
N HIS A 107 -16.49 13.78 -13.54
CA HIS A 107 -17.34 13.96 -12.35
C HIS A 107 -17.43 15.45 -11.97
N ASN A 108 -18.65 15.96 -11.85
CA ASN A 108 -18.90 17.39 -11.61
C ASN A 108 -18.92 17.79 -10.12
N GLU A 109 -19.12 16.84 -9.22
CA GLU A 109 -19.28 17.09 -7.77
C GLU A 109 -18.29 16.22 -6.96
N SER A 110 -17.01 16.61 -6.90
CA SER A 110 -16.05 15.93 -6.01
C SER A 110 -16.23 16.43 -4.59
N ASN A 111 -16.27 15.51 -3.62
CA ASN A 111 -16.22 15.83 -2.19
C ASN A 111 -14.79 16.00 -1.65
N GLY A 112 -13.81 16.18 -2.54
CA GLY A 112 -12.43 16.52 -2.20
C GLY A 112 -11.46 15.33 -2.11
N TYR A 113 -11.93 14.09 -2.30
CA TYR A 113 -11.10 12.88 -2.20
C TYR A 113 -10.59 12.34 -3.54
N GLY A 114 -10.74 13.10 -4.63
CA GLY A 114 -10.02 12.86 -5.86
C GLY A 114 -10.29 13.90 -6.94
N GLU A 115 -9.38 13.90 -7.92
CA GLU A 115 -9.33 14.84 -9.02
C GLU A 115 -10.19 14.36 -10.19
N SER A 116 -11.00 15.26 -10.75
CA SER A 116 -11.83 14.95 -11.92
C SER A 116 -11.03 15.19 -13.19
N LEU A 117 -10.95 14.18 -14.06
CA LEU A 117 -10.21 14.19 -15.31
C LEU A 117 -11.13 13.78 -16.47
N SER A 118 -10.79 14.19 -17.68
CA SER A 118 -11.54 13.75 -18.85
C SER A 118 -11.35 12.27 -19.12
N THR A 119 -12.40 11.63 -19.62
CA THR A 119 -12.35 10.22 -20.06
C THR A 119 -11.23 9.96 -21.07
N ASP A 120 -11.01 10.86 -22.02
CA ASP A 120 -9.91 10.77 -23.00
C ASP A 120 -8.52 10.78 -22.33
N PHE A 121 -8.31 11.68 -21.36
CA PHE A 121 -7.03 11.74 -20.64
C PHE A 121 -6.83 10.48 -19.79
N MET A 122 -7.88 9.97 -19.16
CA MET A 122 -7.82 8.75 -18.36
C MET A 122 -7.54 7.47 -19.17
N LYS A 123 -7.49 7.54 -20.51
CA LYS A 123 -7.04 6.45 -21.39
C LYS A 123 -5.60 6.65 -21.90
N SER A 124 -4.94 7.74 -21.50
CA SER A 124 -3.62 8.11 -22.01
C SER A 124 -2.46 7.42 -21.27
N ASP A 125 -1.29 7.43 -21.90
CA ASP A 125 -0.06 6.91 -21.27
C ASP A 125 0.39 7.80 -20.09
N GLU A 126 0.11 9.10 -20.17
CA GLU A 126 0.36 10.05 -19.08
C GLU A 126 -0.46 9.70 -17.83
N PHE A 127 -1.73 9.30 -18.01
CA PHE A 127 -2.55 8.88 -16.88
C PHE A 127 -2.06 7.56 -16.25
N VAL A 128 -1.59 6.60 -17.05
CA VAL A 128 -0.91 5.39 -16.54
C VAL A 128 0.31 5.78 -15.71
N ALA A 129 1.12 6.73 -16.18
CA ALA A 129 2.28 7.21 -15.43
C ALA A 129 1.89 7.91 -14.12
N MET A 130 0.79 8.68 -14.11
CA MET A 130 0.26 9.29 -12.90
C MET A 130 -0.17 8.22 -11.87
N LEU A 131 -0.97 7.23 -12.28
CA LEU A 131 -1.37 6.13 -11.40
C LEU A 131 -0.16 5.39 -10.79
N ASN A 132 0.93 5.31 -11.57
CA ASN A 132 2.17 4.67 -11.16
C ASN A 132 3.14 5.54 -10.35
N LYS A 133 2.71 6.72 -9.86
CA LYS A 133 3.54 7.65 -9.07
C LYS A 133 4.23 7.00 -7.86
N TYR A 134 3.48 6.19 -7.12
CA TYR A 134 3.97 5.54 -5.89
C TYR A 134 4.39 4.10 -6.11
N ASP A 135 3.61 3.38 -6.93
CA ASP A 135 3.81 1.98 -7.19
C ASP A 135 3.56 1.68 -8.67
N ASN A 136 4.39 0.85 -9.31
CA ASN A 136 4.29 0.57 -10.74
C ASN A 136 3.35 -0.62 -11.06
N TYR A 137 2.08 -0.54 -10.63
CA TYR A 137 1.11 -1.64 -10.76
C TYR A 137 0.00 -1.42 -11.79
N TYR A 138 -0.03 -0.31 -12.52
CA TYR A 138 -0.95 -0.12 -13.64
C TYR A 138 -0.24 -0.26 -14.98
N LYS A 139 -0.95 -0.82 -15.95
CA LYS A 139 -0.55 -0.82 -17.37
C LYS A 139 -1.69 -0.34 -18.24
N LYS A 140 -1.35 0.07 -19.46
CA LYS A 140 -2.33 0.41 -20.47
C LYS A 140 -3.19 -0.81 -20.81
N ASP A 141 -4.49 -0.60 -20.96
CA ASP A 141 -5.36 -1.58 -21.60
C ASP A 141 -5.16 -1.46 -23.12
N VAL A 142 -4.79 -2.57 -23.75
CA VAL A 142 -4.43 -2.63 -25.17
C VAL A 142 -5.37 -3.57 -25.89
N GLU A 143 -5.54 -3.39 -27.20
CA GLU A 143 -6.45 -4.25 -27.96
C GLU A 143 -6.05 -5.73 -27.91
N PRO A 144 -7.02 -6.65 -27.69
CA PRO A 144 -8.43 -6.40 -27.44
C PRO A 144 -8.70 -5.86 -26.03
N PHE A 145 -9.38 -4.71 -25.93
CA PHE A 145 -9.64 -4.04 -24.66
C PHE A 145 -10.47 -4.91 -23.72
N VAL A 146 -10.01 -5.02 -22.46
CA VAL A 146 -10.76 -5.70 -21.38
C VAL A 146 -11.40 -4.71 -20.41
N ASN A 147 -10.99 -3.44 -20.46
CA ASN A 147 -11.44 -2.36 -19.59
C ASN A 147 -11.68 -1.07 -20.40
N ASP A 148 -12.17 -1.21 -21.64
CA ASP A 148 -12.49 -0.10 -22.56
C ASP A 148 -11.34 0.91 -22.78
N GLY A 149 -10.09 0.45 -22.73
CA GLY A 149 -8.91 1.29 -22.91
C GLY A 149 -8.49 2.07 -21.66
N TYR A 150 -9.21 1.96 -20.55
CA TYR A 150 -8.78 2.50 -19.26
C TYR A 150 -7.72 1.61 -18.60
N PRO A 151 -6.75 2.17 -17.87
CA PRO A 151 -5.64 1.41 -17.29
C PRO A 151 -6.10 0.22 -16.45
N ILE A 152 -5.44 -0.92 -16.62
CA ILE A 152 -5.69 -2.13 -15.84
C ILE A 152 -4.54 -2.38 -14.87
N ILE A 153 -4.83 -3.15 -13.82
CA ILE A 153 -3.78 -3.61 -12.90
C ILE A 153 -2.88 -4.61 -13.63
N ASP A 154 -1.57 -4.40 -13.53
CA ASP A 154 -0.53 -5.26 -14.07
C ASP A 154 -0.29 -6.44 -13.11
N THR A 155 -1.09 -7.49 -13.28
CA THR A 155 -1.08 -8.66 -12.40
C THR A 155 0.27 -9.39 -12.35
N GLU A 156 1.10 -9.25 -13.37
CA GLU A 156 2.44 -9.83 -13.42
C GLU A 156 3.43 -9.18 -12.44
N LYS A 157 3.14 -7.94 -12.03
CA LYS A 157 3.95 -7.20 -11.06
C LYS A 157 3.44 -7.35 -9.64
N ILE A 158 2.21 -7.82 -9.43
CA ILE A 158 1.67 -8.02 -8.09
C ILE A 158 2.57 -9.04 -7.39
N PRO A 159 3.14 -8.72 -6.21
CA PRO A 159 3.95 -9.67 -5.48
C PRO A 159 3.13 -10.92 -5.23
N ALA A 160 3.69 -12.08 -5.56
CA ALA A 160 3.04 -13.35 -5.32
C ALA A 160 2.62 -13.41 -3.86
N PHE A 161 1.32 -13.58 -3.63
CA PHE A 161 0.87 -13.98 -2.31
C PHE A 161 1.36 -15.42 -2.16
N ASP A 162 2.39 -15.66 -1.36
CA ASP A 162 2.83 -17.01 -1.02
C ASP A 162 1.69 -17.69 -0.25
N ILE A 163 0.80 -18.37 -0.98
CA ILE A 163 -0.20 -19.29 -0.41
C ILE A 163 0.47 -20.61 -0.05
N ASP A 164 1.72 -20.82 -0.48
CA ASP A 164 2.48 -22.00 -0.15
C ASP A 164 3.17 -21.77 1.20
N GLY A 165 2.73 -22.52 2.21
CA GLY A 165 3.51 -22.73 3.44
C GLY A 165 4.77 -23.56 3.16
N THR A 166 5.40 -23.40 2.00
CA THR A 166 6.71 -23.97 1.70
C THR A 166 7.75 -22.95 2.05
N ILE A 167 8.68 -23.36 2.90
CA ILE A 167 9.88 -22.61 3.29
C ILE A 167 10.86 -22.67 2.11
N GLY A 168 10.46 -22.14 0.95
CA GLY A 168 11.35 -21.83 -0.14
C GLY A 168 11.95 -20.48 0.17
N VAL A 169 13.27 -20.40 0.34
CA VAL A 169 13.94 -19.11 0.35
C VAL A 169 13.84 -18.57 -1.08
N GLU A 170 12.83 -17.74 -1.36
CA GLU A 170 12.93 -16.83 -2.49
C GLU A 170 14.07 -15.86 -2.18
N GLU A 171 15.19 -16.11 -2.83
CA GLU A 171 16.34 -15.23 -2.81
C GLU A 171 15.97 -13.99 -3.64
N SER A 172 15.21 -13.07 -3.04
CA SER A 172 15.10 -11.70 -3.56
C SER A 172 16.45 -11.04 -3.32
N VAL A 173 17.38 -11.29 -4.24
CA VAL A 173 18.67 -10.62 -4.35
C VAL A 173 18.40 -9.19 -4.82
N THR A 174 17.88 -8.34 -3.92
CA THR A 174 18.36 -6.97 -3.88
C THR A 174 19.58 -7.01 -2.99
N GLU A 175 20.74 -7.34 -3.56
CA GLU A 175 22.04 -7.04 -2.98
C GLU A 175 22.15 -5.51 -2.87
N THR A 176 21.53 -4.93 -1.84
CA THR A 176 22.15 -3.78 -1.22
C THR A 176 23.49 -4.29 -0.71
N ASN A 177 24.58 -3.72 -1.21
CA ASN A 177 25.95 -4.06 -0.82
C ASN A 177 26.17 -3.69 0.65
N ILE A 178 25.56 -4.44 1.56
CA ILE A 178 25.76 -4.33 3.01
C ILE A 178 26.97 -5.18 3.35
N GLU A 179 28.07 -4.50 3.56
CA GLU A 179 29.32 -5.06 4.04
C GLU A 179 29.30 -5.11 5.57
N ILE A 180 29.79 -6.23 6.12
CA ILE A 180 29.97 -6.40 7.56
C ILE A 180 31.39 -6.89 7.81
N TYR A 181 32.15 -6.11 8.56
CA TYR A 181 33.54 -6.42 8.87
C TYR A 181 33.99 -5.84 10.23
N PRO A 182 35.01 -6.43 10.88
CA PRO A 182 35.58 -7.74 10.55
C PRO A 182 34.57 -8.87 10.84
N ASN A 183 34.74 -10.00 10.17
CA ASN A 183 34.04 -11.24 10.47
C ASN A 183 35.02 -12.40 10.19
N PRO A 184 35.52 -13.13 11.20
CA PRO A 184 35.15 -13.05 12.62
C PRO A 184 35.53 -11.73 13.32
N ALA A 185 34.86 -11.41 14.44
CA ALA A 185 35.07 -10.20 15.22
C ALA A 185 35.30 -10.49 16.72
N SER A 186 36.16 -9.71 17.37
CA SER A 186 36.43 -9.83 18.81
C SER A 186 35.98 -8.59 19.60
N ASP A 187 36.17 -7.38 19.07
CA ASP A 187 35.87 -6.14 19.79
C ASP A 187 34.64 -5.40 19.25
N PHE A 188 34.60 -5.21 17.94
CA PHE A 188 33.53 -4.50 17.26
C PHE A 188 33.26 -5.09 15.87
N VAL A 189 32.05 -4.86 15.38
CA VAL A 189 31.61 -5.15 14.02
C VAL A 189 31.09 -3.86 13.41
N ARG A 190 31.55 -3.55 12.21
CA ARG A 190 31.01 -2.44 11.42
C ARG A 190 30.05 -2.94 10.37
N VAL A 191 28.96 -2.21 10.20
CA VAL A 191 27.87 -2.52 9.29
C VAL A 191 27.65 -1.31 8.41
N SER A 192 27.87 -1.45 7.10
CA SER A 192 27.56 -0.37 6.15
C SER A 192 26.04 -0.21 6.02
N THR A 193 25.55 1.03 6.00
CA THR A 193 24.13 1.37 5.85
C THR A 193 23.86 2.07 4.52
N VAL A 194 22.60 2.02 4.06
CA VAL A 194 22.19 2.70 2.84
C VAL A 194 22.10 4.21 3.08
N ASN A 195 22.79 4.99 2.24
CA ASN A 195 22.87 6.44 2.37
C ASN A 195 21.48 7.09 2.25
N GLY A 196 21.19 8.07 3.10
CA GLY A 196 19.94 8.85 3.07
C GLY A 196 18.75 8.20 3.79
N GLN A 197 18.85 6.95 4.27
CA GLN A 197 17.75 6.24 4.92
C GLN A 197 18.02 5.93 6.40
N GLN A 198 17.01 6.13 7.24
CA GLN A 198 17.06 5.68 8.63
C GLN A 198 16.96 4.14 8.67
N SER A 199 17.92 3.49 9.33
CA SER A 199 17.98 2.03 9.40
C SER A 199 18.02 1.57 10.86
N THR A 200 17.32 0.48 11.16
CA THR A 200 17.41 -0.19 12.47
C THR A 200 18.27 -1.43 12.35
N VAL A 201 19.31 -1.52 13.18
CA VAL A 201 20.20 -2.68 13.24
C VAL A 201 19.94 -3.44 14.53
N ARG A 202 19.58 -4.72 14.41
CA ARG A 202 19.29 -5.63 15.51
C ARG A 202 20.26 -6.80 15.48
N VAL A 203 20.76 -7.21 16.64
CA VAL A 203 21.68 -8.35 16.76
C VAL A 203 20.99 -9.45 17.54
N TYR A 204 21.01 -10.65 16.99
CA TYR A 204 20.40 -11.85 17.56
C TYR A 204 21.44 -12.93 17.80
N ASN A 205 21.32 -13.66 18.90
CA ASN A 205 22.10 -14.87 19.11
C ASN A 205 21.53 -16.07 18.30
N ILE A 206 22.20 -17.22 18.34
CA ILE A 206 21.74 -18.45 17.65
C ILE A 206 20.34 -18.93 18.06
N LEU A 207 19.85 -18.54 19.24
CA LEU A 207 18.53 -18.90 19.75
C LEU A 207 17.45 -17.88 19.32
N GLY A 208 17.80 -16.87 18.53
CA GLY A 208 16.90 -15.80 18.08
C GLY A 208 16.61 -14.74 19.14
N MET A 209 17.34 -14.73 20.27
CA MET A 209 17.19 -13.70 21.29
C MET A 209 17.88 -12.41 20.85
N LEU A 210 17.18 -11.27 20.98
CA LEU A 210 17.71 -9.95 20.72
C LEU A 210 18.75 -9.57 21.80
N VAL A 211 19.99 -9.39 21.41
CA VAL A 211 21.12 -9.04 22.29
C VAL A 211 21.65 -7.62 22.07
N GLY A 212 21.23 -6.96 20.98
CA GLY A 212 21.65 -5.60 20.67
C GLY A 212 20.69 -4.89 19.72
N THR A 213 20.58 -3.57 19.85
CA THR A 213 19.86 -2.72 18.90
C THR A 213 20.56 -1.37 18.76
N ARG A 214 20.67 -0.89 17.52
CA ARG A 214 21.21 0.42 17.15
C ARG A 214 20.36 1.06 16.06
N LEU A 215 20.31 2.38 16.07
CA LEU A 215 19.64 3.18 15.04
C LEU A 215 20.71 3.88 14.22
N ALA A 216 20.70 3.69 12.91
CA ALA A 216 21.45 4.50 11.95
C ALA A 216 20.58 5.68 11.53
N THR A 217 21.15 6.87 11.60
CA THR A 217 20.52 8.07 11.05
C THR A 217 20.98 8.25 9.61
N SER A 218 20.20 8.98 8.81
CA SER A 218 20.50 9.25 7.39
C SER A 218 21.84 9.97 7.13
N ALA A 219 22.54 10.42 8.18
CA ALA A 219 23.83 11.10 8.10
C ALA A 219 25.05 10.16 8.22
N THR A 220 24.85 8.90 8.62
CA THR A 220 25.92 7.93 8.88
C THR A 220 25.81 6.76 7.91
N ASN A 221 26.87 6.50 7.14
CA ASN A 221 26.95 5.38 6.20
C ASN A 221 27.48 4.08 6.83
N GLU A 222 27.81 4.10 8.12
CA GLU A 222 28.37 2.97 8.84
C GLU A 222 27.94 3.04 10.31
N ILE A 223 27.60 1.88 10.89
CA ILE A 223 27.34 1.72 12.32
C ILE A 223 28.37 0.77 12.90
N GLU A 224 28.95 1.17 14.02
CA GLU A 224 29.78 0.29 14.85
C GLU A 224 28.95 -0.37 15.95
N ILE A 225 29.06 -1.69 16.04
CA ILE A 225 28.44 -2.53 17.07
C ILE A 225 29.57 -3.08 17.91
N ASN A 226 29.62 -2.69 19.19
CA ASN A 226 30.51 -3.32 20.14
C ASN A 226 30.02 -4.76 20.44
N VAL A 227 30.91 -5.73 20.25
CA VAL A 227 30.69 -7.16 20.53
C VAL A 227 31.67 -7.71 21.57
N SER A 228 32.49 -6.86 22.21
CA SER A 228 33.54 -7.30 23.14
C SER A 228 33.02 -8.02 24.39
N GLU A 229 31.75 -7.82 24.73
CA GLU A 229 31.08 -8.48 25.86
C GLU A 229 30.22 -9.67 25.43
N TYR A 230 30.22 -10.02 24.14
CA TYR A 230 29.41 -11.11 23.62
C TYR A 230 30.16 -12.43 23.82
N ASN A 231 29.42 -13.48 24.16
CA ASN A 231 30.03 -14.80 24.27
C ASN A 231 30.47 -15.27 22.86
N PRO A 232 31.60 -15.98 22.73
CA PRO A 232 32.04 -16.50 21.44
C PRO A 232 30.98 -17.40 20.82
N GLY A 233 30.69 -17.19 19.53
CA GLY A 233 29.62 -17.90 18.87
C GLY A 233 29.09 -17.22 17.61
N ILE A 234 28.00 -17.77 17.07
CA ILE A 234 27.36 -17.26 15.86
C ILE A 234 26.28 -16.25 16.25
N TYR A 235 26.25 -15.12 15.54
CA TYR A 235 25.22 -14.11 15.69
C TYR A 235 24.65 -13.71 14.32
N PHE A 236 23.42 -13.20 14.34
CA PHE A 236 22.74 -12.69 13.16
C PHE A 236 22.50 -11.20 13.34
N ILE A 237 23.03 -10.40 12.42
CA ILE A 237 22.76 -8.97 12.35
C ILE A 237 21.66 -8.78 11.31
N ASN A 238 20.54 -8.22 11.75
CA ASN A 238 19.42 -7.81 10.94
C ASN A 238 19.43 -6.30 10.75
N ILE A 239 19.39 -5.84 9.51
CA ILE A 239 19.35 -4.43 9.10
C ILE A 239 18.01 -4.21 8.40
N SER A 240 17.14 -3.40 8.99
CA SER A 240 15.81 -3.12 8.45
C SER A 240 15.58 -1.61 8.27
N ASN A 241 15.14 -1.19 7.09
CA ASN A 241 14.62 0.15 6.79
C ASN A 241 13.19 0.04 6.21
N GLU A 242 12.64 1.12 5.64
CA GLU A 242 11.28 1.13 5.08
C GLU A 242 11.13 0.26 3.82
N GLU A 243 12.23 0.03 3.08
CA GLU A 243 12.22 -0.61 1.76
C GLU A 243 12.84 -2.02 1.76
N SER A 244 13.66 -2.36 2.75
CA SER A 244 14.51 -3.54 2.75
C SER A 244 14.76 -4.11 4.16
N ASN A 245 14.96 -5.42 4.20
CA ASN A 245 15.31 -6.15 5.41
C ASN A 245 16.38 -7.20 5.08
N VAL A 246 17.60 -6.99 5.56
CA VAL A 246 18.76 -7.83 5.25
C VAL A 246 19.28 -8.47 6.53
N THR A 247 19.55 -9.78 6.49
CA THR A 247 20.17 -10.50 7.62
C THR A 247 21.51 -11.07 7.19
N LYS A 248 22.55 -10.81 7.98
CA LYS A 248 23.90 -11.32 7.77
C LYS A 248 24.37 -12.10 9.00
N LYS A 249 25.07 -13.20 8.75
CA LYS A 249 25.67 -14.04 9.80
C LYS A 249 27.08 -13.55 10.10
N ILE A 250 27.40 -13.40 11.38
CA ILE A 250 28.74 -13.09 11.87
C ILE A 250 29.20 -14.14 12.89
N VAL A 251 30.51 -14.24 13.06
CA VAL A 251 31.18 -15.05 14.08
C VAL A 251 31.87 -14.12 15.05
N VAL A 252 31.59 -14.29 16.35
CA VAL A 252 32.28 -13.60 17.44
C VAL A 252 33.27 -14.58 18.09
N GLU A 253 34.50 -14.14 18.33
CA GLU A 253 35.59 -14.92 18.94
C GLU A 253 35.88 -14.55 20.39
#